data_AF-A0A8J5LYS3-F1
#
_entry.id   AF-A0A8J5LYS3-F1
#
_cell.length_a   1.000
_cell.length_b   1.000
_cell.length_c   1.000
_cell.angle_alpha   90.00
_cell.angle_beta   90.00
_cell.angle_gamma   90.00
#
_symmetry.space_group_name_H-M   'P 1'
#
loop_
_entity.id
_entity.type
_entity.pdbx_description
1 polymer ?
#
loop_
_entity_poly.entity_id
_entity_poly.type
_entity_poly.pdbx_seq_one_letter_code
_entity_poly.pdbx_strand_id
1 'polypeptide(L)'
;MADSQGALIAVLFLLPCVVILERCVADGSLFALHPALNVVAMLICLPSALQAMLQRRDGKNHAKRVWLAKLHILLNVSAGVFVAAAGVAVFVAKSNMCGKHLTTPHSWAALVTGMFFTLNVFQGVLLTFEGTKANWQWKDETHVLTGVLIYIGGVVTMLYGLQTSSWGVQNFTPERQFQLTVLIIAAHVALLGKSLVLQRREGKAQVKVAKVA
;
A
#
# COMPACT_ATOMS: atom_id res chain seq x y z
N MET A 1 -12.57 5.75 22.29
CA MET A 1 -12.32 4.41 21.72
C MET A 1 -11.82 4.42 20.26
N ALA A 2 -12.21 5.38 19.40
CA ALA A 2 -11.74 5.43 18.01
C ALA A 2 -10.24 5.81 17.86
N ASP A 3 -9.69 6.57 18.81
CA ASP A 3 -8.32 7.09 18.75
C ASP A 3 -7.25 6.01 19.03
N SER A 4 -7.50 5.12 19.99
CA SER A 4 -6.53 4.08 20.38
C SER A 4 -6.34 2.99 19.33
N GLN A 5 -7.40 2.62 18.59
CA GLN A 5 -7.29 1.64 17.51
C GLN A 5 -6.54 2.21 16.29
N GLY A 6 -6.73 3.49 15.98
CA GLY A 6 -5.99 4.16 14.90
C GLY A 6 -4.50 4.26 15.21
N ALA A 7 -4.16 4.65 16.44
CA ALA A 7 -2.78 4.72 16.92
C ALA A 7 -2.11 3.34 16.90
N LEU A 8 -2.81 2.29 17.35
CA LEU A 8 -2.28 0.92 17.34
C LEU A 8 -1.96 0.44 15.92
N ILE A 9 -2.87 0.64 14.95
CA ILE A 9 -2.63 0.28 13.55
C ILE A 9 -1.43 1.06 13.00
N ALA A 10 -1.32 2.35 13.28
CA ALA A 10 -0.18 3.15 12.84
C ALA A 10 1.15 2.63 13.40
N VAL A 11 1.21 2.28 14.69
CA VAL A 11 2.40 1.68 15.31
C VAL A 11 2.80 0.36 14.65
N LEU A 12 1.81 -0.50 14.35
CA LEU A 12 2.06 -1.78 13.67
C LEU A 12 2.70 -1.62 12.29
N PHE A 13 2.41 -0.53 11.59
CA PHE A 13 3.03 -0.20 10.30
C PHE A 13 4.38 0.49 10.46
N LEU A 14 4.51 1.43 11.39
CA LEU A 14 5.71 2.23 11.60
C LEU A 14 6.89 1.39 12.12
N LEU A 15 6.63 0.43 13.02
CA LEU A 15 7.69 -0.38 13.61
C LEU A 15 8.53 -1.15 12.57
N PRO A 16 7.94 -2.02 11.70
CA PRO A 16 8.72 -2.68 10.65
C PRO A 16 9.29 -1.69 9.63
N CYS A 17 8.64 -0.55 9.39
CA CYS A 17 9.16 0.48 8.49
C CYS A 17 10.47 1.08 9.02
N VAL A 18 10.50 1.50 10.28
CA VAL A 18 11.70 2.07 10.91
C VAL A 18 12.84 1.06 10.95
N VAL A 19 12.57 -0.20 11.30
CA VAL A 19 13.61 -1.24 11.33
C VAL A 19 14.22 -1.47 9.95
N ILE A 20 13.42 -1.48 8.88
CA ILE A 20 13.94 -1.65 7.52
C ILE A 20 14.70 -0.41 7.06
N LEU A 21 14.18 0.79 7.34
CA LEU A 21 14.86 2.05 7.01
C LEU A 21 16.21 2.20 7.72
N GLU A 22 16.27 1.86 9.01
CA GLU A 22 17.51 1.86 9.78
C GLU A 22 18.58 1.00 9.09
N ARG A 23 18.22 -0.20 8.64
CA ARG A 23 19.14 -1.08 7.91
C ARG A 23 19.50 -0.55 6.54
N CYS A 24 18.58 0.09 5.83
CA CYS A 24 18.88 0.71 4.54
C CYS A 24 19.89 1.86 4.69
N VAL A 25 19.74 2.67 5.74
CA VAL A 25 20.67 3.76 6.06
C VAL A 25 22.03 3.21 6.47
N ALA A 26 22.08 2.15 7.27
CA ALA A 26 23.33 1.53 7.70
C ALA A 26 24.10 0.86 6.55
N ASP A 27 23.39 0.26 5.59
CA ASP A 27 23.98 -0.35 4.39
C ASP A 27 24.55 0.71 3.42
N GLY A 28 23.84 1.84 3.25
CA GLY A 28 24.32 2.99 2.50
C GLY A 28 24.49 2.77 0.99
N SER A 29 24.18 1.59 0.46
CA SER A 29 24.31 1.32 -0.97
C SER A 29 23.17 1.94 -1.79
N LEU A 30 23.43 2.16 -3.08
CA LEU A 30 22.38 2.55 -4.03
C LEU A 30 21.26 1.50 -4.10
N PHE A 31 21.59 0.23 -3.88
CA PHE A 31 20.59 -0.85 -3.83
C PHE A 31 19.66 -0.67 -2.63
N ALA A 32 20.17 -0.25 -1.46
CA ALA A 32 19.36 -0.06 -0.25
C ALA A 32 18.26 1.01 -0.38
N LEU A 33 18.37 1.94 -1.35
CA LEU A 33 17.26 2.84 -1.68
C LEU A 33 16.02 2.09 -2.17
N HIS A 34 16.18 0.92 -2.81
CA HIS A 34 15.06 0.12 -3.28
C HIS A 34 14.15 -0.36 -2.13
N PRO A 35 14.62 -1.12 -1.13
CA PRO A 35 13.80 -1.47 0.02
C PRO A 35 13.36 -0.24 0.83
N ALA A 36 14.20 0.80 0.98
CA ALA A 36 13.83 2.01 1.71
C ALA A 36 12.60 2.72 1.13
N LEU A 37 12.59 2.97 -0.17
CA LEU A 37 11.47 3.62 -0.85
C LEU A 37 10.24 2.72 -0.90
N ASN A 38 10.43 1.41 -1.08
CA ASN A 38 9.32 0.46 -1.05
C ASN A 38 8.66 0.38 0.34
N VAL A 39 9.40 0.42 1.44
CA VAL A 39 8.76 0.39 2.77
C VAL A 39 8.00 1.67 3.07
N VAL A 40 8.46 2.84 2.59
CA VAL A 40 7.68 4.08 2.69
C VAL A 40 6.38 3.96 1.88
N ALA A 41 6.44 3.46 0.65
CA ALA A 41 5.25 3.25 -0.16
C ALA A 41 4.27 2.26 0.47
N MET A 42 4.76 1.07 0.83
CA MET A 42 3.95 -0.09 1.24
C MET A 42 3.51 -0.05 2.70
N LEU A 43 4.27 0.58 3.59
CA LEU A 43 3.95 0.62 5.03
C LEU A 43 3.41 1.98 5.49
N ILE A 44 3.60 3.05 4.72
CA ILE A 44 3.09 4.38 5.09
C ILE A 44 2.03 4.84 4.10
N CYS A 45 2.40 5.03 2.82
CA CYS A 45 1.51 5.68 1.86
C CYS A 45 0.25 4.86 1.56
N LEU A 46 0.39 3.61 1.11
CA LEU A 46 -0.76 2.78 0.72
C LEU A 46 -1.70 2.44 1.89
N PRO A 47 -1.20 2.04 3.08
CA PRO A 47 -2.06 1.80 4.23
C PRO A 47 -2.80 3.07 4.67
N SER A 48 -2.13 4.23 4.64
CA SER A 48 -2.77 5.52 4.94
C SER A 48 -3.83 5.88 3.90
N ALA A 49 -3.60 5.58 2.62
CA ALA A 49 -4.57 5.81 1.56
C ALA A 49 -5.83 4.95 1.74
N LEU A 50 -5.67 3.70 2.14
CA LEU A 50 -6.79 2.81 2.47
C LEU A 50 -7.52 3.30 3.72
N GLN A 51 -6.79 3.63 4.79
CA GLN A 51 -7.37 4.17 6.01
C GLN A 51 -8.17 5.46 5.76
N ALA A 52 -7.71 6.35 4.88
CA ALA A 52 -8.45 7.55 4.49
C ALA A 52 -9.82 7.20 3.87
N MET A 53 -9.87 6.16 3.03
CA MET A 53 -11.12 5.68 2.43
C MET A 53 -12.04 4.99 3.44
N LEU A 54 -11.47 4.27 4.42
CA LEU A 54 -12.26 3.73 5.54
C LEU A 54 -12.91 4.85 6.37
N GLN A 55 -12.16 5.91 6.68
CA GLN A 55 -12.70 7.07 7.38
C GLN A 55 -13.74 7.83 6.54
N ARG A 56 -13.55 7.88 5.21
CA ARG A 56 -14.49 8.54 4.29
C ARG A 56 -15.81 7.82 4.25
N ARG A 57 -15.79 6.49 4.40
CA ARG A 57 -16.97 5.65 4.42
C ARG A 57 -17.81 5.84 5.68
N ASP A 58 -17.18 5.96 6.83
CA ASP A 58 -17.87 6.21 8.11
C ASP A 58 -18.32 7.67 8.28
N GLY A 59 -17.71 8.60 7.55
CA GLY A 59 -17.98 10.04 7.66
C GLY A 59 -19.25 10.49 6.96
N LYS A 60 -20.06 11.34 7.62
CA LYS A 60 -21.25 11.98 7.03
C LYS A 60 -20.98 13.36 6.41
N ASN A 61 -19.95 14.07 6.88
CA ASN A 61 -19.63 15.43 6.43
C ASN A 61 -19.04 15.43 5.00
N HIS A 62 -19.69 16.14 4.07
CA HIS A 62 -19.28 16.20 2.66
C HIS A 62 -17.86 16.74 2.47
N ALA A 63 -17.52 17.88 3.07
CA ALA A 63 -16.20 18.51 2.93
C ALA A 63 -15.09 17.56 3.43
N LYS A 64 -15.31 16.88 4.56
CA LYS A 64 -14.38 15.86 5.07
C LYS A 64 -14.22 14.70 4.09
N ARG A 65 -15.31 14.20 3.50
CA ARG A 65 -15.26 13.09 2.53
C ARG A 65 -14.52 13.47 1.24
N VAL A 66 -14.65 14.71 0.78
CA VAL A 66 -13.90 15.25 -0.36
C VAL A 66 -12.41 15.36 -0.01
N TRP A 67 -12.08 15.90 1.16
CA TRP A 67 -10.70 15.99 1.62
C TRP A 67 -10.03 14.60 1.72
N LEU A 68 -10.73 13.61 2.27
CA LEU A 68 -10.22 12.23 2.36
C LEU A 68 -10.01 11.59 0.98
N ALA A 69 -10.84 11.91 -0.02
CA ALA A 69 -10.64 11.46 -1.40
C ALA A 69 -9.40 12.10 -2.04
N LYS A 70 -9.17 13.41 -1.80
CA LYS A 70 -7.95 14.10 -2.23
C LYS A 70 -6.70 13.49 -1.59
N LEU A 71 -6.76 13.23 -0.28
CA LEU A 71 -5.68 12.57 0.45
C LEU A 71 -5.39 11.17 -0.09
N HIS A 72 -6.43 10.39 -0.42
CA HIS A 72 -6.28 9.09 -1.05
C HIS A 72 -5.52 9.16 -2.38
N ILE A 73 -5.89 10.10 -3.27
CA ILE A 73 -5.15 10.28 -4.54
C ILE A 73 -3.70 10.70 -4.26
N LEU A 74 -3.48 11.70 -3.40
CA LEU A 74 -2.14 12.18 -3.06
C LEU A 74 -1.23 11.04 -2.56
N LEU A 75 -1.73 10.21 -1.65
CA LEU A 75 -0.96 9.10 -1.07
C LEU A 75 -0.68 8.00 -2.08
N ASN A 76 -1.63 7.65 -2.96
CA ASN A 76 -1.37 6.68 -4.03
C ASN A 76 -0.38 7.22 -5.06
N VAL A 77 -0.51 8.48 -5.49
CA VAL A 77 0.46 9.08 -6.42
C VAL A 77 1.85 9.11 -5.78
N SER A 78 1.95 9.49 -4.50
CA SER A 78 3.22 9.48 -3.76
C SER A 78 3.81 8.07 -3.67
N ALA A 79 2.98 7.05 -3.37
CA ALA A 79 3.41 5.66 -3.38
C ALA A 79 3.94 5.23 -4.76
N GLY A 80 3.27 5.63 -5.85
CA GLY A 80 3.72 5.39 -7.21
C GLY A 80 5.08 6.01 -7.51
N VAL A 81 5.31 7.25 -7.08
CA VAL A 81 6.61 7.93 -7.21
C VAL A 81 7.69 7.17 -6.45
N PHE A 82 7.42 6.76 -5.20
CA PHE A 82 8.40 5.99 -4.41
C PHE A 82 8.70 4.63 -5.03
N VAL A 83 7.69 3.89 -5.50
CA VAL A 83 7.89 2.58 -6.16
C VAL A 83 8.65 2.74 -7.47
N ALA A 84 8.35 3.76 -8.27
CA ALA A 84 9.07 4.05 -9.51
C ALA A 84 10.55 4.39 -9.22
N ALA A 85 10.80 5.27 -8.26
CA ALA A 85 12.15 5.62 -7.83
C ALA A 85 12.91 4.41 -7.25
N ALA A 86 12.23 3.53 -6.51
CA ALA A 86 12.79 2.26 -6.04
C ALA A 86 13.20 1.36 -7.21
N GLY A 87 12.36 1.28 -8.25
CA GLY A 87 12.64 0.55 -9.49
C GLY A 87 13.86 1.09 -10.22
N VAL A 88 13.98 2.42 -10.34
CA VAL A 88 15.15 3.08 -10.92
C VAL A 88 16.40 2.80 -10.09
N ALA A 89 16.33 2.91 -8.76
CA ALA A 89 17.47 2.64 -7.89
C ALA A 89 18.03 1.23 -8.06
N VAL A 90 17.18 0.20 -8.06
CA VAL A 90 17.63 -1.19 -8.28
C VAL A 90 18.10 -1.42 -9.71
N PHE A 91 17.52 -0.74 -10.70
CA PHE A 91 17.98 -0.81 -12.08
C PHE A 91 19.41 -0.27 -12.18
N VAL A 92 19.66 0.97 -11.76
CA VAL A 92 20.99 1.59 -11.82
C VAL A 92 22.01 0.81 -10.98
N ALA A 93 21.64 0.39 -9.77
CA ALA A 93 22.54 -0.40 -8.92
C ALA A 93 22.97 -1.71 -9.58
N LYS A 94 22.06 -2.42 -10.25
CA LYS A 94 22.39 -3.65 -11.00
C LYS A 94 23.23 -3.36 -12.24
N SER A 95 22.91 -2.32 -13.00
CA SER A 95 23.66 -1.96 -14.20
C SER A 95 25.13 -1.64 -13.86
N ASN A 96 25.37 -0.94 -12.75
CA ASN A 96 26.72 -0.61 -12.28
C ASN A 96 27.55 -1.85 -11.87
N MET A 97 26.89 -2.97 -11.56
CA MET A 97 27.54 -4.24 -11.20
C MET A 97 27.45 -5.29 -12.33
N CYS A 98 27.10 -4.88 -13.56
CA CYS A 98 26.83 -5.78 -14.69
C CYS A 98 25.81 -6.90 -14.38
N GLY A 99 24.88 -6.64 -13.45
CA GLY A 99 23.86 -7.59 -13.01
C GLY A 99 22.71 -7.73 -14.01
N LYS A 100 22.12 -8.92 -14.09
CA LYS A 100 20.94 -9.16 -14.94
C LYS A 100 19.67 -8.58 -14.30
N HIS A 101 18.79 -8.06 -15.16
CA HIS A 101 17.49 -7.48 -14.77
C HIS A 101 16.34 -8.47 -14.99
N LEU A 102 15.27 -8.33 -14.20
CA LEU A 102 14.02 -9.09 -14.38
C LEU A 102 14.18 -10.63 -14.45
N THR A 103 15.17 -11.19 -13.73
CA THR A 103 15.46 -12.63 -13.75
C THR A 103 14.80 -13.43 -12.62
N THR A 104 14.06 -12.76 -11.71
CA THR A 104 13.54 -13.39 -10.49
C THR A 104 12.00 -13.34 -10.43
N PRO A 105 11.35 -14.29 -9.75
CA PRO A 105 9.90 -14.21 -9.51
C PRO A 105 9.50 -12.91 -8.81
N HIS A 106 10.31 -12.42 -7.87
CA HIS A 106 10.11 -11.13 -7.21
C HIS A 106 9.96 -9.97 -8.22
N SER A 107 10.90 -9.86 -9.16
CA SER A 107 10.90 -8.78 -10.15
C SER A 107 9.72 -8.85 -11.12
N TRP A 108 9.28 -10.05 -11.52
CA TRP A 108 8.10 -10.21 -12.37
C TRP A 108 6.82 -9.86 -11.63
N ALA A 109 6.66 -10.34 -10.39
CA ALA A 109 5.52 -10.01 -9.53
C ALA A 109 5.44 -8.50 -9.25
N ALA A 110 6.57 -7.86 -8.97
CA ALA A 110 6.66 -6.41 -8.77
C ALA A 110 6.27 -5.64 -10.03
N LEU A 111 6.74 -6.06 -11.21
CA LEU A 111 6.40 -5.41 -12.47
C LEU A 111 4.90 -5.51 -12.79
N VAL A 112 4.33 -6.70 -12.68
CA VAL A 112 2.89 -6.91 -12.94
C VAL A 112 2.05 -6.13 -11.95
N THR A 113 2.36 -6.21 -10.65
CA THR A 113 1.64 -5.47 -9.61
C THR A 113 1.77 -3.96 -9.81
N GLY A 114 2.96 -3.46 -10.14
CA GLY A 114 3.22 -2.04 -10.41
C GLY A 114 2.50 -1.52 -11.65
N MET A 115 2.37 -2.34 -12.69
CA MET A 115 1.60 -2.00 -13.89
C MET A 115 0.10 -1.87 -13.55
N PHE A 116 -0.49 -2.86 -12.88
CA PHE A 116 -1.89 -2.78 -12.46
C PHE A 116 -2.13 -1.63 -11.47
N PHE A 117 -1.20 -1.39 -10.54
CA PHE A 117 -1.22 -0.22 -9.66
C PHE A 117 -1.32 1.08 -10.46
N THR A 118 -0.44 1.25 -11.44
CA THR A 118 -0.39 2.44 -12.28
C THR A 118 -1.69 2.63 -13.04
N LEU A 119 -2.20 1.58 -13.68
CA LEU A 119 -3.48 1.60 -14.40
C LEU A 119 -4.65 1.94 -13.46
N ASN A 120 -4.69 1.39 -12.25
CA ASN A 120 -5.75 1.65 -11.29
C ASN A 120 -5.71 3.11 -10.78
N VAL A 121 -4.52 3.68 -10.56
CA VAL A 121 -4.37 5.11 -10.23
C VAL A 121 -4.83 5.98 -11.39
N PHE A 122 -4.42 5.68 -12.62
CA PHE A 122 -4.87 6.42 -13.82
C PHE A 122 -6.39 6.35 -13.98
N GLN A 123 -6.99 5.17 -13.85
CA GLN A 123 -8.44 5.00 -13.88
C GLN A 123 -9.12 5.88 -12.82
N GLY A 124 -8.61 5.88 -11.58
CA GLY A 124 -9.17 6.70 -10.51
C GLY A 124 -9.08 8.21 -10.77
N VAL A 125 -7.98 8.66 -11.40
CA VAL A 125 -7.83 10.06 -11.84
C VAL A 125 -8.83 10.39 -12.96
N LEU A 126 -8.96 9.53 -13.98
CA LEU A 126 -9.93 9.71 -15.06
C LEU A 126 -11.36 9.81 -14.52
N LEU A 127 -11.80 8.86 -13.70
CA LEU A 127 -13.13 8.88 -13.07
C LEU A 127 -13.38 10.14 -12.23
N THR A 128 -12.32 10.74 -11.68
CA THR A 128 -12.42 11.99 -10.92
C THR A 128 -12.58 13.22 -11.83
N PHE A 129 -11.98 13.23 -13.02
CA PHE A 129 -11.82 14.42 -13.86
C PHE A 129 -12.38 14.33 -15.29
N GLU A 130 -13.01 13.23 -15.69
CA GLU A 130 -13.55 13.03 -17.05
C GLU A 130 -14.65 14.05 -17.42
N GLY A 131 -15.40 14.55 -16.44
CA GLY A 131 -16.47 15.52 -16.65
C GLY A 131 -16.01 16.99 -16.58
N THR A 132 -16.94 17.91 -16.85
CA THR A 132 -16.71 19.37 -16.75
C THR A 132 -16.38 19.87 -15.35
N LYS A 133 -16.68 19.07 -14.31
CA LYS A 133 -16.35 19.33 -12.91
C LYS A 133 -15.81 18.06 -12.27
N ALA A 134 -14.84 18.23 -11.38
CA ALA A 134 -14.25 17.12 -10.64
C ALA A 134 -15.30 16.41 -9.76
N ASN A 135 -15.49 15.11 -9.96
CA ASN A 135 -16.36 14.28 -9.16
C ASN A 135 -15.56 13.54 -8.08
N TRP A 136 -15.56 14.03 -6.85
CA TRP A 136 -14.84 13.39 -5.73
C TRP A 136 -15.65 12.27 -5.04
N GLN A 137 -16.86 12.00 -5.51
CA GLN A 137 -17.81 11.10 -4.87
C GLN A 137 -18.25 9.92 -5.75
N TRP A 138 -17.55 9.65 -6.85
CA TRP A 138 -17.79 8.46 -7.66
C TRP A 138 -17.57 7.16 -6.86
N LYS A 139 -18.20 6.10 -7.36
CA LYS A 139 -18.08 4.74 -6.87
C LYS A 139 -17.90 3.84 -8.08
N ASP A 140 -16.88 3.00 -8.05
CA ASP A 140 -16.61 2.02 -9.09
C ASP A 140 -16.12 0.74 -8.43
N GLU A 141 -16.83 -0.36 -8.66
CA GLU A 141 -16.52 -1.65 -8.04
C GLU A 141 -15.23 -2.24 -8.61
N THR A 142 -14.96 -2.00 -9.89
CA THR A 142 -13.74 -2.47 -10.58
C THR A 142 -12.50 -1.85 -9.95
N HIS A 143 -12.50 -0.54 -9.72
CA HIS A 143 -11.40 0.18 -9.07
C HIS A 143 -11.16 -0.31 -7.64
N VAL A 144 -12.24 -0.57 -6.90
CA VAL A 144 -12.14 -1.08 -5.52
C VAL A 144 -11.56 -2.50 -5.51
N LEU A 145 -12.09 -3.42 -6.31
CA LEU A 145 -11.61 -4.80 -6.39
C LEU A 145 -10.16 -4.86 -6.85
N THR A 146 -9.84 -4.16 -7.93
CA THR A 146 -8.49 -4.07 -8.49
C THR A 146 -7.53 -3.49 -7.47
N GLY A 147 -7.91 -2.40 -6.79
CA GLY A 147 -7.13 -1.80 -5.71
C GLY A 147 -6.83 -2.76 -4.56
N VAL A 148 -7.79 -3.59 -4.14
CA VAL A 148 -7.58 -4.61 -3.09
C VAL A 148 -6.61 -5.69 -3.57
N LEU A 149 -6.74 -6.18 -4.81
CA LEU A 149 -5.85 -7.18 -5.38
C LEU A 149 -4.41 -6.66 -5.51
N ILE A 150 -4.24 -5.42 -5.97
CA ILE A 150 -2.94 -4.76 -6.05
C ILE A 150 -2.33 -4.59 -4.65
N TYR A 151 -3.14 -4.18 -3.67
CA TYR A 151 -2.67 -4.03 -2.29
C TYR A 151 -2.14 -5.35 -1.74
N ILE A 152 -2.89 -6.45 -1.90
CA ILE A 152 -2.45 -7.79 -1.46
C ILE A 152 -1.20 -8.23 -2.23
N GLY A 153 -1.20 -8.09 -3.57
CA GLY A 153 -0.07 -8.46 -4.42
C GLY A 153 1.21 -7.68 -4.08
N GLY A 154 1.08 -6.40 -3.75
CA GLY A 154 2.21 -5.56 -3.32
C GLY A 154 2.80 -6.03 -2.00
N VAL A 155 1.95 -6.39 -1.02
CA VAL A 155 2.40 -6.94 0.27
C VAL A 155 3.12 -8.26 0.09
N VAL A 156 2.54 -9.17 -0.69
CA VAL A 156 3.17 -10.47 -1.00
C VAL A 156 4.52 -10.27 -1.68
N THR A 157 4.60 -9.35 -2.64
CA THR A 157 5.84 -9.03 -3.35
C THR A 157 6.91 -8.46 -2.41
N MET A 158 6.54 -7.53 -1.52
CA MET A 158 7.43 -6.94 -0.53
C MET A 158 7.97 -8.01 0.44
N LEU A 159 7.10 -8.87 0.97
CA LEU A 159 7.49 -9.96 1.87
C LEU A 159 8.39 -10.97 1.16
N TYR A 160 8.06 -11.33 -0.08
CA TYR A 160 8.91 -12.21 -0.88
C TYR A 160 10.30 -11.58 -1.12
N GLY A 161 10.37 -10.28 -1.41
CA GLY A 161 11.63 -9.55 -1.53
C GLY A 161 12.44 -9.53 -0.24
N LEU A 162 11.79 -9.31 0.92
CA LEU A 162 12.44 -9.35 2.22
C LEU A 162 13.09 -10.72 2.51
N GLN A 163 12.43 -11.81 2.13
CA GLN A 163 12.89 -13.18 2.38
C GLN A 163 13.92 -13.69 1.38
N THR A 164 13.83 -13.27 0.11
CA THR A 164 14.58 -13.91 -0.99
C THR A 164 15.61 -13.03 -1.66
N SER A 165 15.53 -11.71 -1.50
CA SER A 165 16.52 -10.82 -2.11
C SER A 165 17.88 -10.95 -1.40
N SER A 166 18.95 -10.77 -2.17
CA SER A 166 20.31 -10.76 -1.61
C SER A 166 20.45 -9.73 -0.49
N TRP A 167 19.84 -8.55 -0.65
CA TRP A 167 19.87 -7.50 0.36
C TRP A 167 19.16 -7.90 1.64
N GLY A 168 17.95 -8.47 1.54
CA GLY A 168 17.16 -8.90 2.70
C GLY A 168 17.85 -10.00 3.50
N VAL A 169 18.43 -10.98 2.83
CA VAL A 169 19.17 -12.10 3.45
C VAL A 169 20.49 -11.65 4.07
N GLN A 170 21.17 -10.66 3.48
CA GLN A 170 22.41 -10.12 4.03
C GLN A 170 22.19 -9.21 5.25
N ASN A 171 21.10 -8.43 5.26
CA ASN A 171 20.88 -7.41 6.27
C ASN A 171 20.06 -7.87 7.49
N PHE A 172 19.42 -9.05 7.42
CA PHE A 172 18.60 -9.57 8.50
C PHE A 172 18.87 -11.06 8.75
N THR A 173 18.99 -11.44 10.03
CA THR A 173 18.97 -12.85 10.41
C THR A 173 17.62 -13.49 10.08
N PRO A 174 17.55 -14.82 9.86
CA PRO A 174 16.29 -15.51 9.58
C PRO A 174 15.20 -15.22 10.62
N GLU A 175 15.57 -15.16 11.90
CA GLU A 175 14.65 -14.84 13.00
C GLU A 175 14.08 -13.42 12.87
N ARG A 176 14.91 -12.44 12.45
CA ARG A 176 14.47 -11.06 12.25
C ARG A 176 13.60 -10.93 11.00
N GLN A 177 13.92 -11.61 9.92
CA GLN A 177 13.06 -11.67 8.73
C GLN A 177 11.69 -12.24 9.07
N PHE A 178 11.63 -13.31 9.87
CA PHE A 178 10.38 -13.88 10.35
C PHE A 178 9.57 -12.89 11.20
N GLN A 179 10.19 -12.25 12.19
CA GLN A 179 9.52 -11.25 13.04
C GLN A 179 8.94 -10.09 12.23
N LEU A 180 9.73 -9.53 11.30
CA LEU A 180 9.27 -8.47 10.40
C LEU A 180 8.10 -8.94 9.54
N THR A 181 8.17 -10.15 9.01
CA THR A 181 7.10 -10.74 8.19
C THR A 181 5.80 -10.86 8.99
N VAL A 182 5.86 -11.38 10.22
CA VAL A 182 4.69 -11.50 11.09
C VAL A 182 4.11 -10.12 11.42
N LEU A 183 4.94 -9.13 11.76
CA LEU A 183 4.49 -7.77 12.07
C LEU A 183 3.81 -7.11 10.86
N ILE A 184 4.42 -7.20 9.69
CA ILE A 184 3.86 -6.68 8.44
C ILE A 184 2.52 -7.36 8.14
N ILE A 185 2.44 -8.69 8.21
CA ILE A 185 1.18 -9.41 7.99
C ILE A 185 0.11 -8.96 8.99
N ALA A 186 0.45 -8.89 10.27
CA ALA A 186 -0.49 -8.46 11.31
C ALA A 186 -1.03 -7.05 11.06
N ALA A 187 -0.18 -6.11 10.65
CA ALA A 187 -0.57 -4.74 10.32
C ALA A 187 -1.58 -4.69 9.16
N HIS A 188 -1.29 -5.41 8.07
CA HIS A 188 -2.14 -5.44 6.87
C HIS A 188 -3.46 -6.18 7.13
N VAL A 189 -3.41 -7.29 7.86
CA VAL A 189 -4.62 -8.03 8.26
C VAL A 189 -5.50 -7.19 9.18
N ALA A 190 -4.94 -6.44 10.13
CA ALA A 190 -5.72 -5.55 10.98
C ALA A 190 -6.46 -4.47 10.17
N LEU A 191 -5.79 -3.87 9.18
CA LEU A 191 -6.39 -2.84 8.33
C LEU A 191 -7.45 -3.41 7.37
N LEU A 192 -7.18 -4.53 6.71
CA LEU A 192 -8.16 -5.21 5.85
C LEU A 192 -9.34 -5.76 6.65
N GLY A 193 -9.08 -6.31 7.84
CA GLY A 193 -10.13 -6.77 8.77
C GLY A 193 -11.07 -5.63 9.15
N LYS A 194 -10.54 -4.44 9.44
CA LYS A 194 -11.36 -3.23 9.64
C LYS A 194 -12.21 -2.90 8.41
N SER A 195 -11.64 -3.02 7.21
CA SER A 195 -12.39 -2.81 5.96
C SER A 195 -13.59 -3.76 5.83
N LEU A 196 -13.37 -5.05 6.08
CA LEU A 196 -14.40 -6.10 5.99
C LEU A 196 -15.51 -5.92 7.03
N VAL A 197 -15.15 -5.57 8.27
CA VAL A 197 -16.12 -5.32 9.35
C VAL A 197 -17.07 -4.18 8.96
N LEU A 198 -16.52 -3.11 8.39
CA LEU A 198 -17.31 -1.96 7.95
C LEU A 198 -18.20 -2.31 6.74
N GLN A 199 -17.70 -3.08 5.74
CA GLN A 199 -18.55 -3.59 4.64
C GLN A 199 -19.74 -4.41 5.17
N ARG A 200 -19.50 -5.30 6.15
CA ARG A 200 -20.55 -6.13 6.74
C ARG A 200 -21.62 -5.29 7.46
N ARG A 201 -21.23 -4.19 8.11
CA ARG A 201 -22.18 -3.29 8.79
C ARG A 201 -23.08 -2.58 7.80
N GLU A 202 -22.53 -2.11 6.68
CA GLU A 202 -23.30 -1.48 5.60
C GLU A 202 -24.30 -2.45 4.98
N GLY A 203 -23.87 -3.67 4.65
CA GLY A 203 -24.77 -4.69 4.08
C GLY A 203 -25.94 -5.01 5.02
N LYS A 204 -25.70 -5.15 6.33
CA LYS A 204 -26.76 -5.36 7.32
C LYS A 204 -27.73 -4.17 7.39
N ALA A 205 -27.22 -2.93 7.31
CA ALA A 205 -28.05 -1.73 7.33
C ALA A 205 -28.95 -1.65 6.08
N GLN A 206 -28.41 -1.95 4.90
CA GLN A 206 -29.17 -1.97 3.65
C GLN A 206 -30.29 -3.03 3.66
N VAL A 207 -29.98 -4.25 4.12
CA VAL A 207 -30.99 -5.33 4.27
C VAL A 207 -32.10 -4.92 5.24
N LYS A 208 -31.77 -4.19 6.31
CA LYS A 208 -32.77 -3.70 7.27
C LYS A 208 -33.69 -2.65 6.64
N VAL A 209 -33.15 -1.73 5.85
CA VAL A 209 -33.96 -0.71 5.15
C VAL A 209 -34.88 -1.36 4.11
N ALA A 210 -34.37 -2.32 3.33
CA ALA A 210 -35.17 -3.03 2.33
C ALA A 210 -36.31 -3.88 2.91
N LYS A 211 -36.28 -4.21 4.21
CA LYS A 211 -37.36 -4.94 4.91
C LYS A 211 -38.41 -4.02 5.53
N VAL A 212 -38.16 -2.71 5.59
CA VAL A 212 -39.04 -1.71 6.24
C VAL A 212 -39.74 -0.83 5.20
N ALA A 213 -39.24 -0.80 3.96
CA ALA A 213 -39.91 -0.23 2.79
C ALA A 213 -40.87 -1.26 2.17
#